data_AF-A0A838V1Z8-F1
#
_entry.id   AF-A0A838V1Z8-F1
#
_cell.length_a   1.000
_cell.length_b   1.000
_cell.length_c   1.000
_cell.angle_alpha   90.00
_cell.angle_beta   90.00
_cell.angle_gamma   90.00
#
_symmetry.space_group_name_H-M   'P 1'
#
loop_
_entity.id
_entity.type
_entity.pdbx_description
1 polymer ?
#
loop_
_entity_poly.entity_id
_entity_poly.type
_entity_poly.pdbx_seq_one_letter_code
_entity_poly.pdbx_strand_id
1 'polypeptide(L)' 'MSAEINSSPAAKVMDEAIDLAIEGRSPYPEKAAFIDADTPQAGHEIQRAADEGRSVVLVAADGSARVLRPELTTS' A
#
# COMPACT_ATOMS: atom_id res chain seq x y z
N MET A 1 -8.59 -15.49 23.50
CA MET A 1 -8.07 -14.30 22.79
C MET A 1 -7.04 -14.78 21.80
N SER A 2 -7.40 -14.79 20.52
CA SER A 2 -6.47 -15.13 19.44
C SER A 2 -5.47 -13.99 19.29
N ALA A 3 -4.20 -14.32 19.10
CA ALA A 3 -3.12 -13.37 18.94
C ALA A 3 -3.49 -12.28 17.94
N GLU A 4 -3.41 -11.01 18.36
CA GLU A 4 -3.15 -9.92 17.43
C GLU A 4 -1.79 -10.26 16.80
N ILE A 5 -1.82 -10.97 15.67
CA ILE A 5 -0.67 -11.02 14.78
C ILE A 5 -0.36 -9.55 14.53
N ASN A 6 0.86 -9.12 14.84
CA ASN A 6 1.36 -7.78 14.56
C ASN A 6 1.37 -7.57 13.03
N SER A 7 0.19 -7.40 12.44
CA SER A 7 0.02 -7.06 11.04
C SER A 7 0.65 -5.68 10.87
N SER A 8 1.53 -5.56 9.89
CA SER A 8 2.20 -4.30 9.62
C SER A 8 1.18 -3.21 9.25
N PRO A 9 1.51 -1.91 9.41
CA PRO A 9 0.61 -0.82 9.03
C PRO A 9 0.01 -1.00 7.63
N ALA A 10 0.82 -1.39 6.64
CA ALA A 10 0.38 -1.67 5.28
C ALA A 10 -0.60 -2.85 5.19
N ALA A 11 -0.40 -3.92 5.95
CA ALA A 11 -1.33 -5.04 5.99
C ALA A 11 -2.71 -4.61 6.52
N LYS A 12 -2.74 -3.78 7.58
CA LYS A 12 -4.00 -3.26 8.14
C LYS A 12 -4.76 -2.40 7.15
N VAL A 13 -4.06 -1.49 6.46
CA VAL A 13 -4.68 -0.62 5.45
C VAL A 13 -5.12 -1.43 4.23
N MET A 14 -4.38 -2.49 3.87
CA MET A 14 -4.78 -3.40 2.80
C MET A 14 -6.06 -4.17 3.16
N ASP A 15 -6.19 -4.67 4.39
CA ASP A 15 -7.40 -5.36 4.85
C ASP A 15 -8.62 -4.42 4.76
N GLU A 16 -8.49 -3.18 5.23
CA GLU A 16 -9.55 -2.16 5.11
C GLU A 16 -9.86 -1.83 3.64
N ALA A 17 -8.84 -1.74 2.79
CA ALA A 17 -9.00 -1.47 1.37
C ALA A 17 -9.78 -2.60 0.65
N ILE A 18 -9.61 -3.85 1.07
CA ILE A 18 -10.36 -5.00 0.54
C ILE A 18 -11.84 -4.88 0.90
N ASP A 19 -12.15 -4.62 2.17
CA ASP A 19 -13.53 -4.45 2.62
C ASP A 19 -14.22 -3.30 1.88
N LEU A 20 -13.53 -2.15 1.76
CA LEU A 20 -14.04 -1.00 1.01
C LEU A 20 -14.17 -1.30 -0.49
N ALA A 21 -13.29 -2.12 -1.08
CA ALA A 21 -13.40 -2.49 -2.49
C ALA A 21 -14.61 -3.39 -2.75
N ILE A 22 -14.91 -4.32 -1.83
CA ILE A 22 -16.14 -5.14 -1.88
C ILE A 22 -17.39 -4.25 -1.84
N GLU A 23 -17.36 -3.17 -1.04
CA GLU A 23 -18.43 -2.16 -1.00
C GLU A 23 -18.45 -1.19 -2.19
N GLY A 24 -17.45 -1.23 -3.08
CA GLY A 24 -17.30 -0.28 -4.19
C GLY A 24 -16.92 1.13 -3.75
N ARG A 25 -16.27 1.26 -2.58
CA ARG A 25 -15.94 2.53 -1.90
C ARG A 25 -14.45 2.70 -1.62
N SER A 26 -13.59 1.80 -2.10
CA SER A 26 -12.15 1.90 -1.87
C SER A 26 -11.60 3.21 -2.46
N PRO A 27 -10.85 4.00 -1.68
CA PRO A 27 -10.22 5.22 -2.17
C PRO A 27 -8.92 4.94 -2.95
N TYR A 28 -8.46 3.68 -2.96
CA TYR A 28 -7.18 3.30 -3.53
C TYR A 28 -7.30 2.86 -4.99
N PRO A 29 -6.27 3.11 -5.82
CA PRO A 29 -6.27 2.65 -7.20
C PRO A 29 -6.35 1.13 -7.32
N GLU A 30 -6.95 0.68 -8.42
CA GLU A 30 -6.87 -0.71 -8.85
C GLU A 30 -5.41 -1.16 -9.00
N LYS A 31 -5.13 -2.42 -8.63
CA LYS A 31 -3.80 -3.05 -8.68
C LYS A 31 -2.72 -2.31 -7.87
N ALA A 32 -3.09 -1.63 -6.79
CA ALA A 32 -2.13 -0.98 -5.92
C ALA A 32 -1.32 -1.97 -5.06
N ALA A 33 -0.05 -1.63 -4.80
CA ALA A 33 0.80 -2.29 -3.83
C ALA A 33 0.83 -1.48 -2.52
N PHE A 34 0.48 -2.10 -1.39
CA PHE A 34 0.58 -1.47 -0.07
C PHE A 34 1.96 -1.73 0.52
N ILE A 35 2.69 -0.67 0.86
CA ILE A 35 4.10 -0.74 1.29
C ILE A 35 4.27 0.06 2.58
N ASP A 36 4.88 -0.55 3.59
CA ASP A 36 5.25 0.14 4.82
C ASP A 36 6.40 1.11 4.54
N ALA A 37 6.13 2.40 4.71
CA ALA A 37 7.07 3.48 4.43
C ALA A 37 8.30 3.45 5.35
N ASP A 38 8.15 2.91 6.57
CA ASP A 38 9.19 2.90 7.60
C ASP A 38 10.09 1.65 7.54
N THR A 39 9.92 0.80 6.53
CA THR A 39 10.78 -0.38 6.34
C THR A 39 12.06 -0.06 5.57
N PRO A 40 13.21 -0.66 5.91
CA PRO A 40 14.45 -0.49 5.16
C PRO A 40 14.34 -0.86 3.68
N GLN A 41 13.38 -1.71 3.33
CA GLN A 41 13.15 -2.23 1.98
C GLN A 41 12.14 -1.39 1.17
N ALA A 42 11.52 -0.35 1.75
CA ALA A 42 10.45 0.40 1.11
C ALA A 42 10.84 0.90 -0.30
N GLY A 43 12.05 1.44 -0.46
CA GLY A 43 12.55 1.90 -1.77
C GLY A 43 12.61 0.80 -2.84
N HIS A 44 13.04 -0.41 -2.46
CA HIS A 44 13.09 -1.56 -3.37
C HIS A 44 11.68 -2.01 -3.78
N GLU A 45 10.76 -2.05 -2.82
CA GLU A 45 9.37 -2.44 -3.09
C GLU A 45 8.64 -1.40 -3.95
N ILE A 46 8.92 -0.10 -3.78
CA ILE A 46 8.40 0.97 -4.65
C ILE A 46 8.89 0.78 -6.08
N GLN A 47 10.21 0.57 -6.27
CA GLN A 47 10.78 0.36 -7.61
C GLN A 47 10.15 -0.86 -8.29
N ARG A 48 10.05 -1.97 -7.57
CA ARG A 48 9.43 -3.20 -8.08
C ARG A 48 7.98 -2.97 -8.49
N ALA A 49 7.20 -2.25 -7.68
CA ALA A 49 5.81 -1.94 -8.02
C ALA A 49 5.72 -1.06 -9.28
N ALA A 50 6.61 -0.08 -9.42
CA ALA A 50 6.69 0.77 -10.62
C ALA A 50 7.06 -0.04 -11.87
N ASP A 51 8.05 -0.93 -11.80
CA ASP A 51 8.46 -1.82 -12.90
C ASP A 51 7.32 -2.75 -13.34
N GLU A 52 6.46 -3.14 -12.40
CA GLU A 52 5.27 -3.96 -12.65
C GLU A 52 4.03 -3.13 -13.07
N GLY A 53 4.17 -1.80 -13.22
CA GLY A 53 3.08 -0.90 -13.61
C GLY A 53 1.99 -0.75 -12.55
N ARG A 54 2.30 -1.01 -11.28
CA ARG A 54 1.38 -0.90 -10.14
C ARG A 54 1.45 0.50 -9.53
N SER A 55 0.30 1.02 -9.07
CA SER A 55 0.30 2.16 -8.15
C SER A 55 0.83 1.71 -6.79
N VAL A 56 1.43 2.62 -6.02
CA VAL A 56 1.89 2.33 -4.67
C VAL A 56 1.04 3.10 -3.66
N VAL A 57 0.61 2.43 -2.60
CA VAL A 57 0.07 3.04 -1.39
C VAL A 57 1.14 2.91 -0.31
N LEU A 58 1.84 4.01 -0.04
CA LEU A 58 2.80 4.09 1.07
C LEU A 58 2.05 4.33 2.36
N VAL A 59 2.25 3.46 3.34
CA VAL A 59 1.58 3.50 4.64
C VAL A 59 2.62 3.77 5.72
N ALA A 60 2.44 4.85 6.48
CA ALA A 60 3.28 5.18 7.63
C ALA A 60 2.80 4.45 8.89
N ALA A 61 3.66 4.38 9.91
CA ALA A 61 3.32 3.77 11.20
C ALA A 61 2.10 4.39 11.92
N ASP A 62 1.76 5.64 11.61
CA ASP A 62 0.56 6.32 12.14
C ASP A 62 -0.75 5.96 11.40
N GLY A 63 -0.66 5.10 10.39
CA GLY A 63 -1.78 4.67 9.55
C GLY A 63 -2.09 5.63 8.40
N SER A 64 -1.35 6.74 8.25
CA SER A 64 -1.52 7.64 7.11
C SER A 64 -1.04 6.97 5.82
N ALA A 65 -1.80 7.18 4.74
CA ALA A 65 -1.52 6.59 3.43
C ALA A 65 -1.28 7.66 2.36
N ARG A 66 -0.31 7.41 1.46
CA ARG A 66 -0.03 8.24 0.28
C ARG A 66 0.03 7.40 -0.98
N VAL A 67 -0.63 7.88 -2.04
CA VAL A 67 -0.64 7.20 -3.34
C VAL A 67 0.47 7.75 -4.24
N LEU A 68 1.35 6.88 -4.73
CA LEU A 68 2.28 7.16 -5.82
C LEU A 68 1.77 6.47 -7.09
N ARG A 69 1.68 7.22 -8.18
CA ARG A 69 1.27 6.68 -9.49
C ARG A 69 2.51 6.40 -10.35
N PRO A 70 2.48 5.35 -11.19
CA PRO A 70 3.61 4.95 -12.03
C PRO A 70 4.01 6.00 -13.08
N GLU A 71 3.13 6.96 -13.39
CA GLU A 71 3.37 8.06 -14.36
C GLU A 71 4.46 9.07 -13.92
N LEU A 72 5.06 8.90 -12.73
CA LEU A 72 6.09 9.78 -12.19
C LEU A 72 7.53 9.36 -12.54
N THR A 73 7.73 8.35 -13.39
CA THR A 73 9.07 7.76 -13.66
C THR A 73 9.57 7.87 -15.10
N THR A 74 8.90 8.62 -15.97
CA THR A 74 9.38 8.90 -17.35
C THR A 74 9.82 10.36 -17.50
N SER A 75 11.13 10.59 -17.40
CA SER A 75 11.85 11.70 -18.03
C SER A 75 13.12 11.17 -18.70
#